data_AF-A0A7V4CHC3-F1
#
_entry.id   AF-A0A7V4CHC3-F1
#
_cell.length_a   1.000
_cell.length_b   1.000
_cell.length_c   1.000
_cell.angle_alpha   90.00
_cell.angle_beta   90.00
_cell.angle_gamma   90.00
#
_symmetry.space_group_name_H-M   'P 1'
#
loop_
_entity.id
_entity.type
_entity.pdbx_description
1 polymer ?
#
loop_
_entity_poly.entity_id
_entity_poly.type
_entity_poly.pdbx_seq_one_letter_code
_entity_poly.pdbx_strand_id
1 'polypeptide(L)'
;MLKKSLFLSFFIFSFLFSQIIYQVRAKTEFIDTLTVLNLCGIKPGEILSSERVAEAIKKIYKSGLFSDIKAETTITDKGIILIFTTKDNPLLKDIIFSGNQKVKTKELKEKIKYKKGEVISEYK
;
A
#
# COMPACT_ATOMS: atom_id res chain seq x y z
N MET A 1 -14.64 52.89 1.03
CA MET A 1 -15.02 51.56 0.49
C MET A 1 -13.89 51.03 -0.38
N LEU A 2 -12.87 50.36 0.17
CA LEU A 2 -11.81 49.68 -0.61
C LEU A 2 -10.97 48.71 0.27
N LYS A 3 -11.61 47.82 1.03
CA LYS A 3 -10.90 46.81 1.86
C LYS A 3 -11.54 45.41 1.88
N LYS A 4 -12.39 45.08 0.91
CA LYS A 4 -13.00 43.73 0.79
C LYS A 4 -12.37 42.84 -0.31
N SER A 5 -11.43 43.35 -1.10
CA SER A 5 -10.89 42.62 -2.27
C SER A 5 -9.64 41.78 -1.99
N LEU A 6 -8.98 41.91 -0.82
CA LEU A 6 -7.70 41.23 -0.57
C LEU A 6 -7.83 39.82 0.04
N PHE A 7 -8.96 39.54 0.70
CA PHE A 7 -9.14 38.27 1.42
C PHE A 7 -9.48 37.08 0.50
N LEU A 8 -10.16 37.36 -0.63
CA LEU A 8 -10.50 36.35 -1.62
C LEU A 8 -9.27 35.86 -2.41
N SER A 9 -8.26 36.73 -2.58
CA SER A 9 -6.99 36.39 -3.23
C SER A 9 -6.18 35.37 -2.43
N PHE A 10 -6.15 35.47 -1.09
CA PHE A 10 -5.35 34.57 -0.25
C PHE A 10 -5.93 33.15 -0.18
N PHE A 11 -7.26 33.02 -0.24
CA PHE A 11 -7.94 31.72 -0.24
C PHE A 11 -7.81 30.97 -1.57
N ILE A 12 -7.81 31.71 -2.69
CA ILE A 12 -7.61 31.14 -4.03
C ILE A 12 -6.12 30.80 -4.26
N PHE A 13 -5.19 31.53 -3.64
CA PHE A 13 -3.74 31.30 -3.83
C PHE A 13 -3.26 29.95 -3.25
N SER A 14 -3.92 29.43 -2.21
CA SER A 14 -3.61 28.10 -1.67
C SER A 14 -4.13 26.95 -2.55
N PHE A 15 -4.96 27.23 -3.57
CA PHE A 15 -5.57 26.23 -4.45
C PHE A 15 -4.84 26.06 -5.80
N LEU A 16 -3.77 26.82 -6.06
CA LEU A 16 -3.02 26.78 -7.32
C LEU A 16 -1.87 25.75 -7.33
N PHE A 17 -1.85 24.80 -6.40
CA PHE A 17 -0.93 23.66 -6.51
C PHE A 17 -1.51 22.62 -7.47
N SER A 18 -0.74 22.27 -8.50
CA SER A 18 -1.10 21.22 -9.44
C SER A 18 -1.32 19.90 -8.70
N GLN A 19 -2.53 19.35 -8.80
CA GLN A 19 -2.85 18.01 -8.29
C GLN A 19 -2.29 16.88 -9.17
N ILE A 20 -1.48 17.21 -10.17
CA ILE A 20 -0.87 16.23 -11.06
C ILE A 20 0.23 15.49 -10.31
N ILE A 21 0.17 14.17 -10.38
CA ILE A 21 1.20 13.28 -9.85
C ILE A 21 2.44 13.42 -10.73
N TYR A 22 3.49 14.03 -10.20
CA TYR A 22 4.78 14.12 -10.86
C TYR A 22 5.55 12.80 -10.77
N GLN A 23 5.44 12.09 -9.64
CA GLN A 23 6.17 10.85 -9.41
C GLN A 23 5.43 9.92 -8.45
N VAL A 24 5.53 8.61 -8.68
CA VAL A 24 5.13 7.58 -7.73
C VAL A 24 6.39 6.89 -7.21
N ARG A 25 6.48 6.70 -5.89
CA ARG A 25 7.59 6.01 -5.22
C ARG A 25 7.05 4.93 -4.29
N ALA A 26 7.88 3.93 -4.01
CA ALA A 26 7.58 2.90 -3.03
C ALA A 26 8.74 2.73 -2.03
N LYS A 27 8.40 2.39 -0.79
CA LYS A 27 9.32 1.97 0.27
C LYS A 27 8.86 0.63 0.80
N THR A 28 9.73 -0.37 0.71
CA THR A 28 9.46 -1.78 1.07
C THR A 28 10.62 -2.31 1.94
N GLU A 29 10.40 -3.45 2.61
CA GLU A 29 11.43 -4.05 3.47
C GLU A 29 12.20 -5.18 2.76
N PHE A 30 11.49 -6.21 2.26
CA PHE A 30 12.09 -7.37 1.59
C PHE A 30 11.63 -7.51 0.14
N ILE A 31 10.39 -7.15 -0.16
CA ILE A 31 9.83 -7.22 -1.51
C ILE A 31 10.32 -6.04 -2.37
N ASP A 32 10.57 -6.27 -3.66
CA ASP A 32 11.01 -5.19 -4.56
C ASP A 32 9.94 -4.09 -4.70
N THR A 33 10.38 -2.84 -4.56
CA THR A 33 9.59 -1.61 -4.78
C THR A 33 8.86 -1.60 -6.13
N LEU A 34 9.45 -2.18 -7.18
CA LEU A 34 8.80 -2.27 -8.50
C LEU A 34 7.50 -3.07 -8.46
N THR A 35 7.39 -4.06 -7.56
CA THR A 35 6.15 -4.83 -7.36
C THR A 35 5.01 -3.91 -6.93
N VAL A 36 5.25 -3.02 -5.96
CA VAL A 36 4.25 -2.05 -5.48
C VAL A 36 3.89 -1.07 -6.59
N LEU A 37 4.88 -0.55 -7.32
CA LEU A 37 4.65 0.40 -8.42
C LEU A 37 3.81 -0.23 -9.55
N ASN A 38 4.04 -1.49 -9.88
CA ASN A 38 3.27 -2.21 -10.89
C ASN A 38 1.83 -2.51 -10.42
N LEU A 39 1.65 -2.86 -9.14
CA LEU A 39 0.34 -3.19 -8.56
C LEU A 39 -0.56 -1.95 -8.35
N CYS A 40 0.02 -0.81 -8.00
CA CYS A 40 -0.75 0.39 -7.67
C CYS A 40 -1.55 0.91 -8.87
N GLY A 41 -1.03 0.75 -10.09
CA GLY A 41 -1.69 1.13 -11.33
C GLY A 41 -1.89 2.65 -11.51
N ILE A 42 -1.17 3.47 -10.73
CA ILE A 42 -1.13 4.93 -10.83
C ILE A 42 0.16 5.33 -11.54
N LYS A 43 0.06 6.24 -12.51
CA LYS A 43 1.19 6.74 -13.30
C LYS A 43 1.42 8.24 -13.09
N PRO A 44 2.68 8.71 -13.26
CA PRO A 44 2.96 10.13 -13.41
C PRO A 44 2.11 10.76 -14.53
N GLY A 45 1.67 11.99 -14.33
CA GLY A 45 0.77 12.73 -15.21
C GLY A 45 -0.71 12.57 -14.88
N GLU A 46 -1.10 11.58 -14.06
CA GLU A 46 -2.48 11.44 -13.59
C GLU A 46 -2.82 12.49 -12.53
N ILE A 47 -4.10 12.87 -12.45
CA ILE A 47 -4.62 13.73 -11.38
C ILE A 47 -4.74 12.88 -10.11
N LEU A 48 -4.24 13.39 -8.98
CA LEU A 48 -4.41 12.76 -7.68
C LEU A 48 -5.88 12.74 -7.28
N SER A 49 -6.41 11.56 -6.97
CA SER A 49 -7.76 11.36 -6.42
C SER A 49 -7.71 10.37 -5.26
N SER A 50 -8.48 10.63 -4.21
CA SER A 50 -8.64 9.72 -3.06
C SER A 50 -9.14 8.34 -3.49
N GLU A 51 -10.06 8.29 -4.44
CA GLU A 51 -10.67 7.07 -4.96
C GLU A 51 -9.61 6.22 -5.65
N ARG A 52 -8.76 6.83 -6.50
CA ARG A 52 -7.68 6.13 -7.21
C ARG A 52 -6.61 5.59 -6.26
N VAL A 53 -6.26 6.37 -5.22
CA VAL A 53 -5.34 5.91 -4.17
C VAL A 53 -5.95 4.75 -3.38
N ALA A 54 -7.23 4.81 -3.02
CA ALA A 54 -7.92 3.72 -2.33
C ALA A 54 -8.00 2.44 -3.19
N GLU A 55 -8.27 2.57 -4.49
CA GLU A 55 -8.22 1.45 -5.44
C GLU A 55 -6.82 0.84 -5.54
N ALA A 56 -5.78 1.68 -5.61
CA ALA A 56 -4.39 1.22 -5.64
C ALA A 56 -4.05 0.43 -4.37
N ILE A 57 -4.36 0.95 -3.19
CA ILE A 57 -4.17 0.27 -1.91
C ILE A 57 -4.88 -1.08 -1.91
N LYS A 58 -6.15 -1.13 -2.37
CA LYS A 58 -6.92 -2.38 -2.47
C LYS A 58 -6.27 -3.39 -3.40
N LYS A 59 -5.73 -2.97 -4.55
CA LYS A 59 -5.01 -3.85 -5.49
C LYS A 59 -3.74 -4.41 -4.86
N ILE A 60 -2.99 -3.57 -4.16
CA ILE A 60 -1.75 -3.99 -3.48
C ILE A 60 -2.09 -4.99 -2.36
N TYR A 61 -3.12 -4.77 -1.54
CA TYR A 61 -3.56 -5.76 -0.54
C TYR A 61 -4.00 -7.09 -1.17
N LYS A 62 -4.73 -7.04 -2.27
CA LYS A 62 -5.18 -8.24 -3.00
C LYS A 62 -4.04 -9.10 -3.55
N SER A 63 -2.83 -8.57 -3.68
CA SER A 63 -1.66 -9.40 -4.01
C SER A 63 -1.34 -10.43 -2.91
N GLY A 64 -1.77 -10.18 -1.67
CA GLY A 64 -1.47 -10.99 -0.51
C GLY A 64 -0.02 -10.89 -0.04
N LEU A 65 0.75 -9.95 -0.58
CA LEU A 65 2.18 -9.77 -0.28
C LEU A 65 2.45 -8.85 0.91
N PHE A 66 1.51 -7.98 1.26
CA PHE A 66 1.71 -6.92 2.23
C PHE A 66 0.65 -6.97 3.34
N SER A 67 1.07 -6.71 4.57
CA SER A 67 0.25 -6.67 5.79
C SER A 67 -0.26 -5.27 6.13
N ASP A 68 0.50 -4.24 5.74
CA ASP A 68 0.15 -2.83 5.96
C ASP A 68 0.62 -2.00 4.77
N ILE A 69 -0.18 -1.02 4.36
CA ILE A 69 0.08 -0.13 3.23
C ILE A 69 -0.36 1.29 3.61
N LYS A 70 0.58 2.22 3.55
CA LYS A 70 0.33 3.65 3.75
C LYS A 70 0.63 4.41 2.46
N ALA A 71 -0.21 5.39 2.15
CA ALA A 71 -0.01 6.30 1.04
C ALA A 71 0.15 7.71 1.58
N GLU A 72 1.25 8.36 1.24
CA GLU A 72 1.59 9.72 1.66
C GLU A 72 1.89 10.58 0.44
N THR A 73 1.60 11.87 0.52
CA THR A 73 1.87 12.82 -0.55
C THR A 73 2.90 13.86 -0.11
N THR A 74 3.74 14.27 -1.05
CA THR A 74 4.67 15.39 -0.87
C THR A 74 4.48 16.36 -2.04
N ILE A 75 4.21 17.63 -1.72
CA ILE A 75 4.03 18.68 -2.72
C ILE A 75 5.41 19.23 -3.11
N THR A 76 5.64 19.37 -4.41
CA THR A 76 6.87 19.94 -4.97
C THR A 76 6.53 21.00 -6.01
N ASP A 77 7.55 21.76 -6.44
CA ASP A 77 7.47 22.69 -7.57
C ASP A 77 7.04 22.02 -8.89
N LYS A 78 7.30 20.72 -9.04
CA LYS A 78 6.95 19.93 -10.25
C LYS A 78 5.59 19.23 -10.18
N GLY A 79 4.93 19.24 -9.02
CA GLY A 79 3.68 18.52 -8.78
C GLY A 79 3.75 17.62 -7.54
N ILE A 80 2.89 16.61 -7.47
CA ILE A 80 2.76 15.73 -6.30
C ILE A 80 3.65 14.49 -6.45
N ILE A 81 4.40 14.16 -5.40
CA ILE A 81 5.02 12.86 -5.24
C ILE A 81 4.11 11.99 -4.36
N LEU A 82 3.61 10.89 -4.89
CA LEU A 82 2.84 9.89 -4.15
C LEU A 82 3.78 8.77 -3.69
N ILE A 83 3.82 8.50 -2.39
CA ILE A 83 4.73 7.53 -1.78
C ILE A 83 3.91 6.43 -1.12
N PHE A 84 4.08 5.20 -1.58
CA PHE A 84 3.54 4.01 -0.90
C PHE A 84 4.60 3.42 0.03
N THR A 85 4.27 3.27 1.30
CA THR A 85 5.11 2.55 2.28
C THR A 85 4.41 1.28 2.68
N THR A 86 5.08 0.13 2.58
CA THR A 86 4.47 -1.17 2.86
C THR A 86 5.20 -1.93 3.97
N LYS A 87 4.48 -2.82 4.64
CA LYS A 87 5.05 -3.91 5.43
C LYS A 87 4.71 -5.24 4.77
N ASP A 88 5.68 -6.11 4.69
CA ASP A 88 5.53 -7.39 4.00
C ASP A 88 4.72 -8.36 4.87
N ASN A 89 4.03 -9.31 4.25
CA ASN A 89 3.42 -10.43 4.95
C ASN A 89 4.51 -11.46 5.32
N PRO A 90 4.39 -12.12 6.49
CA PRO A 90 5.40 -13.08 6.93
C PRO A 90 5.38 -14.35 6.09
N LEU A 91 6.55 -14.97 5.96
CA LEU A 91 6.69 -16.31 5.40
C LEU A 91 6.48 -17.36 6.48
N LEU A 92 5.69 -18.39 6.17
CA LEU A 92 5.48 -19.53 7.07
C LEU A 92 6.78 -20.33 7.21
N LYS A 93 7.47 -20.18 8.35
CA LYS A 93 8.73 -20.88 8.61
C LYS A 93 8.53 -22.35 8.96
N ASP A 94 7.68 -22.66 9.93
CA ASP A 94 7.40 -24.03 10.35
C ASP A 94 6.04 -24.10 11.06
N ILE A 95 5.43 -25.28 11.05
CA ILE A 95 4.22 -25.59 11.82
C ILE A 95 4.55 -26.67 12.86
N ILE A 96 4.37 -26.32 14.13
CA ILE A 96 4.66 -27.19 15.27
C ILE A 96 3.34 -27.60 15.91
N PHE A 97 3.17 -28.90 16.15
CA PHE A 97 2.03 -29.45 16.88
C PHE A 97 2.51 -29.95 18.23
N SER A 98 1.81 -29.56 19.29
CA SER A 98 2.10 -29.96 20.67
C SER A 98 0.84 -30.45 21.36
N GLY A 99 0.97 -31.48 22.21
CA GLY A 99 -0.12 -31.98 23.06
C GLY A 99 -1.12 -32.92 22.38
N ASN A 100 -0.91 -33.32 21.12
CA ASN A 100 -1.75 -34.30 20.45
C ASN A 100 -1.45 -35.73 20.95
N GLN A 101 -2.40 -36.33 21.68
CA GLN A 101 -2.26 -37.70 22.22
C GLN A 101 -3.01 -38.75 21.38
N LYS A 102 -4.20 -38.41 20.87
CA LYS A 102 -5.08 -39.35 20.14
C LYS A 102 -4.92 -39.32 18.61
N VAL A 103 -4.30 -38.26 18.08
CA VAL A 103 -4.12 -38.06 16.63
C VAL A 103 -2.64 -37.87 16.37
N LYS A 104 -2.11 -38.53 15.34
CA LYS A 104 -0.69 -38.42 14.99
C LYS A 104 -0.41 -37.06 14.35
N THR A 105 0.73 -36.47 14.68
CA THR A 105 1.17 -35.20 14.08
C THR A 105 1.24 -35.26 12.55
N LYS A 106 1.57 -36.42 11.99
CA LYS A 106 1.58 -36.62 10.54
C LYS A 106 0.18 -36.44 9.91
N GLU A 107 -0.84 -37.03 10.52
CA GLU A 107 -2.23 -36.89 10.07
C GLU A 107 -2.72 -35.44 10.19
N LEU A 108 -2.29 -34.72 11.22
CA LEU A 108 -2.59 -33.28 11.35
C LEU A 108 -1.89 -32.44 10.27
N LYS A 109 -0.62 -32.73 9.98
CA LYS A 109 0.14 -32.06 8.90
C LYS A 109 -0.51 -32.27 7.54
N GLU A 110 -1.01 -33.48 7.25
CA GLU A 110 -1.68 -33.80 5.98
C GLU A 110 -2.99 -33.03 5.78
N LYS A 111 -3.63 -32.56 6.86
CA LYS A 111 -4.87 -31.76 6.79
C LYS A 111 -4.63 -30.25 6.67
N ILE A 112 -3.41 -29.77 6.93
CA ILE A 112 -3.11 -28.34 6.79
C ILE A 112 -2.90 -27.99 5.32
N LYS A 113 -3.61 -26.95 4.86
CA LYS A 113 -3.49 -26.43 3.49
C LYS A 113 -2.23 -25.60 3.27
N TYR A 114 -1.72 -24.96 4.34
CA TYR A 114 -0.53 -24.12 4.29
C TYR A 114 0.75 -24.95 4.25
N LYS A 115 1.69 -24.50 3.42
CA LYS A 115 3.01 -25.11 3.28
C LYS A 115 4.11 -24.18 3.77
N LYS A 116 5.18 -24.77 4.30
CA LYS A 116 6.41 -24.04 4.62
C LYS A 116 6.87 -23.22 3.42
N GLY A 117 7.25 -21.97 3.65
CA GLY A 117 7.66 -21.02 2.62
C GLY A 117 6.51 -20.25 1.97
N GLU A 118 5.24 -20.54 2.29
CA GLU A 118 4.12 -19.75 1.80
C GLU A 118 3.98 -18.42 2.56
N VAL A 119 3.61 -17.36 1.83
CA VAL A 119 3.22 -16.08 2.41
C VAL A 119 1.89 -16.25 3.13
N ILE A 120 1.87 -15.89 4.42
CA ILE A 120 0.68 -15.85 5.26
C ILE A 120 0.05 -14.47 5.16
N SER A 121 -1.18 -14.42 4.65
CA SER A 121 -1.93 -13.19 4.43
C SER A 121 -3.33 -13.35 4.98
N GLU A 122 -3.85 -12.28 5.60
CA GLU A 122 -5.26 -12.20 6.04
C GLU A 122 -6.22 -12.03 4.85
N TYR A 123 -5.70 -11.71 3.67
CA TYR A 123 -6.48 -11.43 2.45
C TYR A 123 -6.58 -12.63 1.48
N LYS A 124 -6.31 -13.85 1.95
CA LYS A 124 -6.39 -15.11 1.17
C LYS A 124 -7.61 -15.96 1.50
#